data_AF-H2JAU2-F1
#
_entry.id   AF-H2JAU2-F1
#
_cell.length_a   1.000
_cell.length_b   1.000
_cell.length_c   1.000
_cell.angle_alpha   90.00
_cell.angle_beta   90.00
_cell.angle_gamma   90.00
#
_symmetry.space_group_name_H-M   'P 1'
#
loop_
_entity.id
_entity.type
_entity.pdbx_description
1 polymer ?
#
loop_
_entity_poly.entity_id
_entity_poly.type
_entity_poly.pdbx_seq_one_letter_code
_entity_poly.pdbx_strand_id
1 'polypeptide(L)'
;MIRKLLKKMLGSNYTENNATYIKINFAINILMFIISAIMLLFLPEQIPILHEGAKNYNVPSILGVWLFPILGLVINFSLIKQNRLGKFNTFVFVILCVIMTGYYINMI
;
A
#
# COMPACT_ATOMS: atom_id res chain seq x y z
N MET A 1 1.52 -5.39 22.41
CA MET A 1 1.59 -3.91 22.28
C MET A 1 0.59 -3.35 21.26
N ILE A 2 0.57 -3.88 20.02
CA ILE A 2 -0.34 -3.46 18.94
C ILE A 2 -1.84 -3.45 19.34
N ARG A 3 -2.34 -4.48 20.04
CA ARG A 3 -3.74 -4.53 20.48
C ARG A 3 -4.17 -3.31 21.31
N LYS A 4 -3.31 -2.84 22.23
CA LYS A 4 -3.59 -1.64 23.05
C LYS A 4 -3.63 -0.37 22.21
N LEU A 5 -2.71 -0.26 21.24
CA LEU A 5 -2.62 0.87 20.32
C LEU A 5 -3.83 0.95 19.39
N LEU A 6 -4.24 -0.19 18.82
CA LEU A 6 -5.45 -0.30 18.01
C LEU A 6 -6.70 0.07 18.82
N LYS A 7 -6.84 -0.45 20.05
CA LYS A 7 -7.98 -0.14 20.91
C LYS A 7 -8.03 1.35 21.30
N LYS A 8 -6.87 1.99 21.49
CA LYS A 8 -6.75 3.44 21.73
C LYS A 8 -7.18 4.27 20.50
N MET A 9 -6.84 3.82 19.30
CA MET A 9 -7.20 4.50 18.04
C MET A 9 -8.65 4.30 17.61
N LEU A 10 -9.23 3.12 17.89
CA LEU A 10 -10.54 2.69 17.39
C LEU A 10 -11.67 2.77 18.42
N GLY A 11 -11.37 2.90 19.71
CA GLY A 11 -12.36 3.01 20.77
C GLY A 11 -13.33 1.82 20.82
N SER A 12 -14.64 2.11 20.86
CA SER A 12 -15.73 1.12 20.92
C SER A 12 -15.92 0.31 19.64
N ASN A 13 -15.36 0.76 18.51
CA ASN A 13 -15.47 0.08 17.21
C ASN A 13 -14.47 -1.09 17.04
N TYR A 14 -13.62 -1.32 18.05
CA TYR A 14 -12.65 -2.41 18.04
C TYR A 14 -13.32 -3.76 18.34
N THR A 15 -13.58 -4.55 17.30
CA THR A 15 -14.01 -5.96 17.38
C THR A 15 -12.87 -6.90 16.98
N GLU A 16 -12.93 -8.18 17.35
CA GLU A 16 -11.89 -9.16 17.00
C GLU A 16 -11.77 -9.38 15.48
N ASN A 17 -12.89 -9.41 14.75
CA ASN A 17 -12.87 -9.52 13.29
C ASN A 17 -12.19 -8.32 12.64
N ASN A 18 -12.45 -7.09 13.10
CA ASN A 18 -11.75 -5.91 12.60
C ASN A 18 -10.26 -5.97 12.90
N ALA A 19 -9.88 -6.44 14.10
CA ALA A 19 -8.49 -6.58 14.47
C ALA A 19 -7.71 -7.52 13.52
N THR A 20 -8.35 -8.59 13.06
CA THR A 20 -7.77 -9.52 12.08
C THR A 20 -7.52 -8.82 10.74
N TYR A 21 -8.52 -8.14 10.17
CA TYR A 21 -8.34 -7.41 8.90
C TYR A 21 -7.29 -6.31 9.01
N ILE A 22 -7.26 -5.57 10.13
CA ILE A 22 -6.25 -4.55 10.37
C ILE A 22 -4.84 -5.14 10.28
N LYS A 23 -4.59 -6.25 10.97
CA LYS A 23 -3.27 -6.92 10.93
C LYS A 23 -2.89 -7.35 9.52
N ILE A 24 -3.82 -7.96 8.79
CA ILE A 24 -3.58 -8.43 7.42
C ILE A 24 -3.26 -7.25 6.49
N ASN A 25 -4.04 -6.17 6.55
CA ASN A 25 -3.81 -4.99 5.69
C ASN A 25 -2.50 -4.28 6.03
N PHE A 26 -2.09 -4.27 7.30
CA PHE A 26 -0.75 -3.80 7.67
C PHE A 26 0.35 -4.72 7.14
N ALA A 27 0.18 -6.04 7.20
CA ALA A 27 1.15 -7.00 6.66
C ALA A 27 1.30 -6.84 5.13
N ILE A 28 0.19 -6.66 4.41
CA ILE A 28 0.21 -6.38 2.95
C ILE A 28 0.93 -5.05 2.67
N ASN A 29 0.65 -3.99 3.44
CA ASN A 29 1.36 -2.72 3.26
C ASN A 29 2.87 -2.87 3.49
N ILE A 30 3.29 -3.57 4.55
CA ILE A 30 4.71 -3.84 4.81
C ILE A 30 5.33 -4.63 3.65
N LEU A 31 4.63 -5.65 3.13
CA LEU A 31 5.07 -6.40 1.98
C LEU A 31 5.26 -5.49 0.75
N MET A 32 4.33 -4.56 0.48
CA MET A 32 4.47 -3.60 -0.61
C MET A 32 5.72 -2.71 -0.44
N PHE A 33 6.04 -2.27 0.78
CA PHE A 33 7.27 -1.54 1.06
C PHE A 33 8.52 -2.39 0.78
N ILE A 34 8.53 -3.67 1.22
CA ILE A 34 9.65 -4.58 1.00
C ILE A 34 9.86 -4.83 -0.49
N ILE A 35 8.79 -5.13 -1.23
CA ILE A 35 8.85 -5.33 -2.69
C ILE A 35 9.39 -4.06 -3.36
N SER A 36 8.87 -2.89 -3.00
CA SER A 36 9.32 -1.62 -3.59
C SER A 36 10.80 -1.35 -3.32
N ALA A 37 11.29 -1.64 -2.10
CA ALA A 37 12.69 -1.48 -1.74
C ALA A 37 13.61 -2.45 -2.52
N ILE A 38 13.16 -3.68 -2.77
CA ILE A 38 13.90 -4.65 -3.58
C ILE A 38 13.90 -4.22 -5.04
N MET A 39 12.74 -3.85 -5.60
CA MET A 39 12.60 -3.43 -7.00
C MET A 39 13.43 -2.19 -7.32
N LEU A 40 13.59 -1.28 -6.36
CA LEU A 40 14.43 -0.09 -6.51
C LEU A 40 15.87 -0.39 -6.94
N LEU A 41 16.42 -1.56 -6.58
CA LEU A 41 17.77 -1.96 -6.98
C LEU A 41 17.90 -2.28 -8.47
N PHE A 42 16.78 -2.55 -9.14
CA PHE A 42 16.72 -3.01 -10.53
C PHE A 42 16.03 -2.01 -11.46
N LEU A 43 15.27 -1.06 -10.90
CA LEU A 43 14.56 -0.05 -11.69
C LEU A 43 15.53 0.94 -12.35
N PRO A 44 15.15 1.54 -13.50
CA PRO A 44 15.89 2.64 -14.11
C PRO A 44 15.99 3.84 -13.14
N GLU A 45 16.85 4.82 -13.41
CA GLU A 45 16.97 6.01 -12.54
C GLU A 45 15.66 6.82 -12.44
N GLN A 46 14.84 6.77 -13.48
CA GLN A 46 13.56 7.46 -13.55
C GLN A 46 12.46 6.53 -14.05
N ILE A 47 11.27 6.63 -13.44
CA ILE A 47 10.06 5.92 -13.86
C ILE A 47 8.96 6.89 -14.29
N PRO A 48 8.17 6.57 -15.33
CA PRO A 48 7.05 7.38 -15.78
C PRO A 48 5.83 7.19 -14.87
N ILE A 49 5.40 8.23 -14.15
CA ILE A 49 4.22 8.16 -13.26
C ILE A 49 2.92 8.60 -13.90
N LEU A 50 2.98 9.44 -14.94
CA LEU A 50 1.84 9.91 -15.71
C LEU A 50 2.21 9.97 -17.19
N HIS A 51 1.22 9.68 -18.03
CA HIS A 51 1.33 9.77 -19.47
C HIS A 51 0.27 10.75 -20.01
N GLU A 52 0.71 11.73 -20.80
CA GLU A 52 -0.14 12.69 -21.49
C GLU A 52 0.14 12.62 -23.00
N GLY A 53 -0.64 11.80 -23.71
CA GLY A 53 -0.39 11.50 -25.12
C GLY A 53 0.98 10.87 -25.32
N ALA A 54 1.87 11.54 -26.06
CA ALA A 54 3.25 11.10 -26.29
C ALA A 54 4.24 11.50 -25.19
N LYS A 55 3.82 12.30 -24.20
CA LYS A 55 4.71 12.84 -23.17
C LYS A 55 4.62 12.02 -21.88
N ASN A 56 5.78 11.53 -21.44
CA ASN A 56 5.92 10.87 -20.15
C ASN A 56 6.42 11.86 -19.09
N TYR A 57 5.71 11.94 -17.97
CA TYR A 57 6.18 12.64 -16.79
C TYR A 57 6.96 11.66 -15.92
N ASN A 58 8.27 11.75 -16.04
CA ASN A 58 9.20 10.91 -15.31
C ASN A 58 9.51 11.51 -13.94
N VAL A 59 9.68 10.64 -12.94
CA VAL A 59 10.19 11.00 -11.63
C VAL A 59 11.35 10.09 -11.25
N PRO A 60 12.28 10.55 -10.41
CA PRO A 60 13.30 9.67 -9.84
C PRO A 60 12.67 8.43 -9.23
N SER A 61 13.20 7.26 -9.54
CA SER A 61 12.63 5.98 -9.08
C SER A 61 12.61 5.88 -7.57
N ILE A 62 13.64 6.43 -6.90
CA ILE A 62 13.67 6.55 -5.44
C ILE A 62 12.47 7.28 -4.85
N LEU A 63 11.81 8.18 -5.59
CA LEU A 63 10.59 8.84 -5.14
C LEU A 63 9.35 8.05 -5.59
N GLY A 64 9.34 7.59 -6.83
CA GLY A 64 8.19 6.92 -7.43
C GLY A 64 7.86 5.56 -6.80
N VAL A 65 8.86 4.77 -6.39
CA VAL A 65 8.63 3.41 -5.86
C VAL A 65 7.79 3.38 -4.58
N TRP A 66 7.78 4.47 -3.82
CA TRP A 66 7.05 4.55 -2.56
C TRP A 66 5.59 4.98 -2.73
N LEU A 67 5.17 5.40 -3.92
CA LEU A 67 3.85 5.97 -4.16
C LEU A 67 2.73 5.01 -3.75
N PHE A 68 2.74 3.79 -4.30
CA PHE A 68 1.74 2.77 -4.00
C PHE A 68 1.69 2.34 -2.53
N PRO A 69 2.82 2.01 -1.85
CA PRO A 69 2.78 1.64 -0.44
C PRO A 69 2.37 2.80 0.48
N ILE A 70 2.74 4.05 0.17
CA ILE A 70 2.28 5.23 0.93
C ILE A 70 0.77 5.44 0.75
N LEU A 71 0.27 5.38 -0.49
CA LEU A 71 -1.17 5.48 -0.76
C LEU A 71 -1.95 4.37 -0.06
N GLY A 72 -1.45 3.13 -0.13
CA GLY A 72 -2.03 2.01 0.60
C GLY A 72 -2.11 2.26 2.10
N LEU A 73 -1.05 2.79 2.69
CA LEU A 73 -1.01 3.12 4.11
C LEU A 73 -2.02 4.21 4.50
N VAL A 74 -2.13 5.29 3.72
CA VAL A 74 -3.11 6.37 3.93
C VAL A 74 -4.55 5.86 3.81
N ILE A 75 -4.84 5.04 2.79
CA ILE A 75 -6.15 4.43 2.59
C ILE A 75 -6.48 3.50 3.77
N ASN A 76 -5.51 2.68 4.21
CA ASN A 76 -5.70 1.75 5.31
C ASN A 76 -6.06 2.50 6.61
N PHE A 77 -5.33 3.57 6.96
CA PHE A 77 -5.68 4.40 8.11
C PHE A 77 -7.07 5.04 8.01
N SER A 78 -7.46 5.47 6.80
CA SER A 78 -8.78 6.04 6.55
C SER A 78 -9.89 5.01 6.78
N LEU A 79 -9.72 3.79 6.28
CA LEU A 79 -10.68 2.69 6.46
C LEU A 79 -10.76 2.19 7.91
N ILE A 80 -9.63 2.19 8.62
CA ILE A 80 -9.57 1.94 10.07
C ILE A 80 -10.44 2.96 10.80
N LYS A 81 -10.22 4.27 10.56
CA LYS A 81 -10.97 5.34 11.20
C LYS A 81 -12.47 5.29 10.90
N GLN A 82 -12.84 4.89 9.69
CA GLN A 82 -14.25 4.75 9.27
C GLN A 82 -14.90 3.43 9.72
N ASN A 83 -14.15 2.53 10.35
CA ASN A 83 -14.60 1.18 10.71
C ASN A 83 -15.11 0.36 9.51
N ARG A 84 -14.50 0.57 8.34
CA ARG A 84 -14.91 -0.06 7.06
C ARG A 84 -14.00 -1.20 6.61
N LEU A 85 -12.97 -1.55 7.37
CA LEU A 85 -12.11 -2.67 7.01
C LEU A 85 -12.87 -4.00 7.01
N GLY A 86 -12.72 -4.76 5.94
CA GLY A 86 -13.37 -6.05 5.76
C GLY A 86 -12.72 -6.83 4.63
N LYS A 87 -13.35 -7.97 4.26
CA LYS A 87 -12.84 -8.88 3.24
C LYS A 87 -12.60 -8.19 1.90
N PHE A 88 -13.59 -7.44 1.41
CA PHE A 88 -13.50 -6.76 0.12
C PHE A 88 -12.35 -5.74 0.09
N ASN A 89 -12.25 -4.86 1.09
CA ASN A 89 -11.17 -3.88 1.15
C ASN A 89 -9.80 -4.56 1.23
N THR A 90 -9.67 -5.60 2.05
CA THR A 90 -8.44 -6.39 2.14
C THR A 90 -8.05 -7.02 0.80
N PHE A 91 -9.03 -7.54 0.06
CA PHE A 91 -8.82 -8.09 -1.27
C PHE A 91 -8.36 -7.02 -2.27
N VAL A 92 -8.91 -5.80 -2.21
CA VAL A 92 -8.42 -4.65 -3.00
C VAL A 92 -6.96 -4.34 -2.69
N PHE A 93 -6.52 -4.42 -1.43
CA PHE A 93 -5.10 -4.27 -1.07
C PHE A 93 -4.19 -5.34 -1.68
N VAL A 94 -4.66 -6.59 -1.78
CA VAL A 94 -3.92 -7.66 -2.46
C VAL A 94 -3.80 -7.35 -3.96
N ILE A 95 -4.89 -6.93 -4.61
CA ILE A 95 -4.87 -6.54 -6.02
C ILE A 95 -3.88 -5.38 -6.24
N LEU A 96 -3.92 -4.36 -5.37
CA LEU A 96 -3.00 -3.23 -5.43
C LEU A 96 -1.54 -3.68 -5.38
N CYS A 97 -1.21 -4.61 -4.47
CA CYS A 97 0.13 -5.18 -4.36
C CYS A 97 0.55 -5.90 -5.64
N VAL A 98 -0.35 -6.68 -6.26
CA VAL A 98 -0.07 -7.40 -7.51
C VAL A 98 0.13 -6.44 -8.68
N ILE A 99 -0.75 -5.45 -8.84
CA ILE A 99 -0.65 -4.44 -9.91
C ILE A 99 0.65 -3.66 -9.78
N MET A 100 0.99 -3.18 -8.57
CA MET A 100 2.24 -2.48 -8.30
C MET A 100 3.45 -3.33 -8.68
N THR A 101 3.45 -4.61 -8.27
CA THR A 101 4.56 -5.53 -8.56
C THR A 101 4.69 -5.75 -10.06
N GLY A 102 3.59 -6.02 -10.76
CA GLY A 102 3.60 -6.21 -12.22
C GLY A 102 4.04 -4.97 -12.98
N TYR A 103 3.65 -3.78 -12.51
CA TYR A 103 4.10 -2.51 -13.07
C TYR A 103 5.62 -2.33 -12.94
N TYR A 104 6.21 -2.60 -11.77
CA TYR A 104 7.66 -2.53 -11.60
C TYR A 104 8.40 -3.60 -12.41
N ILE A 105 7.87 -4.82 -12.48
CA ILE A 105 8.48 -5.89 -13.30
C ILE A 105 8.52 -5.50 -14.78
N ASN A 106 7.50 -4.80 -15.30
CA ASN A 106 7.48 -4.34 -16.69
C ASN A 106 8.46 -3.18 -16.96
N MET A 107 9.01 -2.55 -15.92
CA MET A 107 9.95 -1.44 -16.03
C MET A 107 11.42 -1.84 -15.87
N ILE A 108 11.68 -3.04 -15.37
CA ILE A 108 13.00 -3.66 -15.29
C ILE A 108 13.31 -4.29 -16.64
#